data_AF-A0A4V2VAJ2-F1
#
_entry.id   AF-A0A4V2VAJ2-F1
#
_cell.length_a   1.000
_cell.length_b   1.000
_cell.length_c   1.000
_cell.angle_alpha   90.00
_cell.angle_beta   90.00
_cell.angle_gamma   90.00
#
_symmetry.space_group_name_H-M   'P 1'
#
loop_
_entity.id
_entity.type
_entity.pdbx_description
1 polymer ?
#
loop_
_entity_poly.entity_id
_entity_poly.type
_entity_poly.pdbx_seq_one_letter_code
_entity_poly.pdbx_strand_id
1 'polypeptide(L)'
;MIVPVVRSEEKAKRVFLFLQGPSSILYCRIADRLEAAGCACLRVNLNSGDWLFWRRRGALNYRGPFAAWSGYVRHLIADRKITDLIVHGEERPYHRAAIAEARMMGVSIYAIEMGHLRPDWVTIEREGLSSNSRFPADPDHILAAAEGLPEPDWNRRYSHTFLSEAIADLLYYLPTVFFSLFYPHYRRHGLFHPLAEYAGWLRRLATGRKRAREANLRIGQLSSDNAAFFVYPLQIETDYQLRAHSPFHSQRDAIRYILRSFAEHAPQEAKLLVKVHPLDNGLIDWDDYVNATALSLGLSGRVQVIDGGDLSTLIAASRGVVTVNSTAALSALQAGKPVKTLGVTIYDIEGLTDPGSIDRFWQDPQPPSAKLLGAFMRLLAASVQVRGNFYSKEGAKAAAESIASRLLARNVNEPGAYVEPPIRKHPVKIDVP
;
A
#
# COMPACT_ATOMS: atom_id res chain seq x y z
N MET A 1 -49.09 33.94 21.55
CA MET A 1 -47.79 33.24 21.67
C MET A 1 -47.60 32.38 20.43
N ILE A 2 -46.78 32.85 19.49
CA ILE A 2 -46.41 32.09 18.30
C ILE A 2 -45.12 31.35 18.67
N VAL A 3 -45.22 30.03 18.82
CA VAL A 3 -44.05 29.17 19.03
C VAL A 3 -43.29 29.10 17.71
N PRO A 4 -42.00 29.46 17.65
CA PRO A 4 -41.24 29.34 16.41
C PRO A 4 -41.01 27.86 16.12
N VAL A 5 -41.51 27.41 14.98
CA VAL A 5 -41.14 26.11 14.40
C VAL A 5 -39.65 26.18 14.07
N VAL A 6 -38.83 25.53 14.88
CA VAL A 6 -37.44 25.25 14.54
C VAL A 6 -37.49 24.32 13.33
N ARG A 7 -37.29 24.88 12.14
CA ARG A 7 -36.98 24.10 10.94
C ARG A 7 -35.70 23.33 11.25
N SER A 8 -35.80 22.03 11.46
CA SER A 8 -34.66 21.13 11.39
C SER A 8 -34.01 21.35 10.03
N GLU A 9 -32.77 21.82 10.00
CA GLU A 9 -31.98 21.79 8.77
C GLU A 9 -31.98 20.35 8.24
N GLU A 10 -32.65 20.11 7.13
CA GLU A 10 -32.51 18.86 6.39
C GLU A 10 -31.03 18.73 6.03
N LYS A 11 -30.31 17.89 6.78
CA LYS A 11 -28.89 17.63 6.56
C LYS A 11 -28.74 17.19 5.10
N ALA A 12 -28.08 18.02 4.28
CA ALA A 12 -27.95 17.77 2.85
C ALA A 12 -27.46 16.34 2.61
N LYS A 13 -28.19 15.60 1.77
CA LYS A 13 -27.93 14.19 1.50
C LYS A 13 -26.53 14.02 0.90
N ARG A 14 -25.63 13.33 1.61
CA ARG A 14 -24.27 13.03 1.13
C ARG A 14 -24.30 12.08 -0.05
N VAL A 15 -23.41 12.32 -1.01
CA VAL A 15 -23.26 11.54 -2.23
C VAL A 15 -21.81 11.08 -2.36
N PHE A 16 -21.60 9.78 -2.25
CA PHE A 16 -20.29 9.14 -2.34
C PHE A 16 -20.05 8.65 -3.75
N LEU A 17 -18.95 9.06 -4.36
CA LEU A 17 -18.45 8.52 -5.62
C LEU A 17 -17.31 7.53 -5.35
N PHE A 18 -17.50 6.28 -5.76
CA PHE A 18 -16.47 5.27 -5.79
C PHE A 18 -15.83 5.24 -7.18
N LEU A 19 -14.51 5.18 -7.24
CA LEU A 19 -13.79 4.87 -8.48
C LEU A 19 -13.35 3.40 -8.49
N GLN A 20 -12.37 3.08 -9.34
CA GLN A 20 -11.80 1.75 -9.45
C GLN A 20 -11.35 1.27 -8.06
N GLY A 21 -11.94 0.19 -7.58
CA GLY A 21 -11.69 -0.35 -6.24
C GLY A 21 -10.67 -1.49 -6.24
N PRO A 22 -10.43 -2.11 -5.07
CA PRO A 22 -9.79 -3.42 -5.02
C PRO A 22 -10.64 -4.45 -5.77
N SER A 23 -10.00 -5.53 -6.21
CA SER A 23 -10.60 -6.74 -6.78
C SER A 23 -11.41 -7.51 -5.72
N SER A 24 -12.39 -6.85 -5.10
CA SER A 24 -13.13 -7.41 -3.97
C SER A 24 -14.52 -6.81 -3.81
N ILE A 25 -15.33 -7.44 -2.94
CA ILE A 25 -16.69 -6.99 -2.62
C ILE A 25 -16.72 -5.81 -1.63
N LEU A 26 -15.57 -5.37 -1.10
CA LEU A 26 -15.50 -4.40 -0.01
C LEU A 26 -16.27 -3.11 -0.34
N TYR A 27 -16.08 -2.56 -1.54
CA TYR A 27 -16.73 -1.31 -1.96
C TYR A 27 -18.25 -1.43 -2.03
N CYS A 28 -18.76 -2.58 -2.52
CA CYS A 28 -20.18 -2.87 -2.50
C CYS A 28 -20.73 -2.89 -1.07
N ARG A 29 -20.00 -3.49 -0.13
CA ARG A 29 -20.39 -3.55 1.28
C ARG A 29 -20.35 -2.19 1.98
N ILE A 30 -19.35 -1.36 1.68
CA ILE A 30 -19.29 0.03 2.18
C ILE A 30 -20.51 0.79 1.67
N ALA A 31 -20.81 0.69 0.37
CA ALA A 31 -21.94 1.37 -0.23
C ALA A 31 -23.29 0.91 0.35
N ASP A 32 -23.46 -0.40 0.63
CA ASP A 32 -24.64 -0.91 1.34
C ASP A 32 -24.84 -0.22 2.70
N ARG A 33 -23.76 -0.07 3.48
CA ARG A 33 -23.80 0.57 4.80
C ARG A 33 -24.09 2.08 4.71
N LEU A 34 -23.51 2.78 3.75
CA LEU A 34 -23.76 4.20 3.52
C LEU A 34 -25.18 4.46 3.04
N GLU A 35 -25.71 3.64 2.12
CA GLU A 35 -27.10 3.75 1.64
C GLU A 35 -28.11 3.43 2.74
N ALA A 36 -27.83 2.46 3.62
CA ALA A 36 -28.66 2.18 4.79
C ALA A 36 -28.74 3.37 5.76
N ALA A 37 -27.71 4.23 5.78
CA ALA A 37 -27.69 5.48 6.54
C ALA A 37 -28.28 6.68 5.76
N GLY A 38 -28.97 6.44 4.63
CA GLY A 38 -29.64 7.47 3.84
C GLY A 38 -28.75 8.23 2.86
N CYS A 39 -27.48 7.84 2.67
CA CYS A 39 -26.60 8.45 1.68
C CYS A 39 -26.87 7.90 0.25
N ALA A 40 -26.39 8.59 -0.78
CA ALA A 40 -26.35 8.04 -2.13
C ALA A 40 -24.94 7.55 -2.47
N CYS A 41 -24.84 6.41 -3.16
CA CYS A 41 -23.57 5.88 -3.64
C CYS A 41 -23.60 5.74 -5.16
N LEU A 42 -22.57 6.26 -5.81
CA LEU A 42 -22.33 6.15 -7.25
C LEU A 42 -20.98 5.47 -7.46
N ARG A 43 -20.83 4.77 -8.58
CA ARG A 43 -19.52 4.29 -9.03
C ARG A 43 -19.31 4.64 -10.49
N VAL A 44 -18.11 5.08 -10.84
CA VAL A 44 -17.67 5.09 -12.23
C VAL A 44 -16.88 3.83 -12.53
N ASN A 45 -17.40 3.01 -13.45
CA ASN A 45 -16.71 1.86 -13.99
C ASN A 45 -15.81 2.34 -15.13
N LEU A 46 -14.50 2.10 -14.99
CA LEU A 46 -13.51 2.42 -16.02
C LEU A 46 -13.22 1.22 -16.92
N ASN A 47 -13.55 0.01 -16.47
CA ASN A 47 -13.33 -1.23 -17.19
C ASN A 47 -14.41 -2.28 -16.86
N SER A 48 -14.38 -3.42 -17.54
CA SER A 48 -15.33 -4.52 -17.35
C SER A 48 -15.18 -5.23 -16.01
N GLY A 49 -14.00 -5.22 -15.40
CA GLY A 49 -13.77 -5.74 -14.04
C GLY A 49 -14.51 -4.90 -13.00
N ASP A 50 -14.47 -3.57 -13.11
CA ASP A 50 -15.27 -2.68 -12.26
C ASP A 50 -16.76 -2.98 -12.36
N TRP A 51 -17.25 -3.13 -13.59
CA TRP A 51 -18.64 -3.46 -13.84
C TRP A 51 -19.03 -4.81 -13.22
N LEU A 52 -18.17 -5.83 -13.34
CA LEU A 52 -18.41 -7.15 -12.75
C LEU A 52 -18.42 -7.12 -11.22
N PHE A 53 -17.56 -6.31 -10.60
CA PHE A 53 -17.43 -6.21 -9.14
C PHE A 53 -18.41 -5.22 -8.51
N TRP A 54 -19.04 -4.35 -9.32
CA TRP A 54 -20.10 -3.44 -8.90
C TRP A 54 -21.47 -3.89 -9.42
N ARG A 55 -22.00 -4.94 -8.80
CA ARG A 55 -23.32 -5.52 -9.13
C ARG A 55 -24.45 -4.80 -8.39
N ARG A 56 -24.39 -3.48 -8.31
CA ARG A 56 -25.31 -2.61 -7.57
C ARG A 56 -25.79 -1.46 -8.47
N ARG A 57 -26.88 -0.80 -8.05
CA ARG A 57 -27.34 0.45 -8.67
C ARG A 57 -26.29 1.58 -8.52
N GLY A 58 -26.49 2.67 -9.24
CA GLY A 58 -25.59 3.83 -9.18
C GLY A 58 -24.30 3.67 -9.99
N ALA A 59 -24.20 2.62 -10.82
CA ALA A 59 -23.08 2.42 -11.73
C ALA A 59 -23.18 3.36 -12.95
N LEU A 60 -22.07 4.01 -13.29
CA LEU A 60 -21.89 4.85 -14.46
C LEU A 60 -20.70 4.29 -15.26
N ASN A 61 -20.88 3.97 -16.53
CA ASN A 61 -19.81 3.39 -17.33
C ASN A 61 -19.11 4.50 -18.12
N TYR A 62 -17.86 4.80 -17.77
CA TYR A 62 -17.07 5.76 -18.53
C TYR A 62 -16.36 5.03 -19.68
N ARG A 63 -16.77 5.38 -20.90
CA ARG A 63 -16.21 4.82 -22.13
C ARG A 63 -15.44 5.85 -22.96
N GLY A 64 -15.23 7.07 -22.44
CA GLY A 64 -14.54 8.13 -23.15
C GLY A 64 -13.00 8.01 -23.11
N PRO A 65 -12.29 8.80 -23.91
CA PRO A 65 -10.82 8.87 -23.87
C PRO A 65 -10.31 9.43 -22.54
N PHE A 66 -9.11 9.06 -22.12
CA PHE A 66 -8.49 9.62 -20.91
C PHE A 66 -8.40 11.16 -20.95
N ALA A 67 -8.18 11.76 -22.12
CA ALA A 67 -8.12 13.21 -22.29
C ALA A 67 -9.42 13.94 -21.87
N ALA A 68 -10.58 13.28 -21.98
CA ALA A 68 -11.87 13.86 -21.57
C ALA A 68 -12.23 13.55 -20.10
N TRP A 69 -11.40 12.76 -19.40
CA TRP A 69 -11.73 12.22 -18.08
C TRP A 69 -11.93 13.32 -17.02
N SER A 70 -11.00 14.28 -16.92
CA SER A 70 -11.12 15.35 -15.92
C SER A 70 -12.38 16.19 -16.11
N GLY A 71 -12.73 16.52 -17.36
CA GLY A 71 -13.97 17.24 -17.68
C GLY A 71 -15.21 16.44 -17.31
N TYR A 72 -15.22 15.12 -17.58
CA TYR A 72 -16.29 14.23 -17.16
C TYR A 72 -16.45 14.19 -15.64
N VAL A 73 -15.36 14.03 -14.89
CA VAL A 73 -15.40 13.99 -13.41
C VAL A 73 -15.91 15.31 -12.84
N ARG A 74 -15.42 16.45 -13.33
CA ARG A 74 -15.88 17.78 -12.91
C ARG A 74 -17.38 17.96 -13.12
N HIS A 75 -17.87 17.62 -14.31
CA HIS A 75 -19.29 17.68 -14.63
C HIS A 75 -20.10 16.75 -13.72
N LEU A 76 -19.61 15.53 -13.50
CA LEU A 76 -20.27 14.54 -12.63
C LEU A 76 -20.37 15.01 -11.18
N ILE A 77 -19.30 15.62 -10.63
CA ILE A 77 -19.30 16.18 -9.28
C ILE A 77 -20.35 17.28 -9.15
N ALA A 78 -20.43 18.19 -10.11
CA ALA A 78 -21.40 19.29 -10.10
C ALA A 78 -22.85 18.77 -10.25
N ASP A 79 -23.11 17.96 -11.27
CA ASP A 79 -24.45 17.45 -11.62
C ASP A 79 -25.04 16.57 -10.50
N ARG A 80 -24.22 15.65 -9.97
CA ARG A 80 -24.67 14.67 -8.96
C ARG A 80 -24.43 15.13 -7.54
N LYS A 81 -23.92 16.36 -7.34
CA LYS A 81 -23.59 16.96 -6.04
C LYS A 81 -22.75 16.02 -5.17
N ILE A 82 -21.67 15.49 -5.76
CA ILE A 82 -20.78 14.56 -5.07
C ILE A 82 -20.12 15.31 -3.91
N THR A 83 -20.17 14.72 -2.72
CA THR A 83 -19.59 15.28 -1.49
C THR A 83 -18.33 14.55 -1.06
N ASP A 84 -18.18 13.29 -1.47
CA ASP A 84 -17.12 12.40 -1.00
C ASP A 84 -16.62 11.50 -2.14
N LEU A 85 -15.31 11.44 -2.34
CA LEU A 85 -14.63 10.60 -3.32
C LEU A 85 -13.87 9.48 -2.62
N ILE A 86 -14.13 8.23 -3.02
CA ILE A 86 -13.48 7.03 -2.48
C ILE A 86 -12.65 6.36 -3.58
N VAL A 87 -11.36 6.16 -3.31
CA VAL A 87 -10.38 5.58 -4.25
C VAL A 87 -9.54 4.48 -3.60
N HIS A 88 -8.99 3.60 -4.44
CA HIS A 88 -8.00 2.60 -4.06
C HIS A 88 -6.81 2.69 -5.04
N GLY A 89 -5.60 2.84 -4.51
CA GLY A 89 -4.44 3.26 -5.30
C GLY A 89 -4.67 4.64 -5.91
N GLU A 90 -4.57 5.68 -5.11
CA GLU A 90 -4.80 7.09 -5.48
C GLU A 90 -3.88 7.58 -6.60
N GLU A 91 -2.71 6.97 -6.74
CA GLU A 91 -1.70 7.30 -7.75
C GLU A 91 -2.00 6.74 -9.16
N ARG A 92 -3.07 5.97 -9.32
CA ARG A 92 -3.51 5.52 -10.66
C ARG A 92 -3.90 6.74 -11.50
N PRO A 93 -3.59 6.77 -12.82
CA PRO A 93 -3.81 7.96 -13.65
C PRO A 93 -5.22 8.54 -13.60
N TYR A 94 -6.26 7.70 -13.65
CA TYR A 94 -7.65 8.14 -13.54
C TYR A 94 -7.98 8.66 -12.14
N HIS A 95 -7.40 8.08 -11.08
CA HIS A 95 -7.63 8.52 -9.71
C HIS A 95 -6.97 9.87 -9.43
N ARG A 96 -5.70 10.05 -9.81
CA ARG A 96 -4.99 11.34 -9.67
C ARG A 96 -5.75 12.49 -10.32
N ALA A 97 -6.21 12.28 -11.56
CA ALA A 97 -6.98 13.27 -12.29
C ALA A 97 -8.32 13.58 -11.60
N ALA A 98 -9.03 12.57 -11.11
CA ALA A 98 -10.29 12.75 -10.39
C ALA A 98 -10.11 13.43 -9.03
N ILE A 99 -9.05 13.10 -8.30
CA ILE A 99 -8.67 13.72 -7.02
C ILE A 99 -8.35 15.20 -7.20
N ALA A 100 -7.63 15.57 -8.27
CA ALA A 100 -7.33 16.96 -8.56
C ALA A 100 -8.62 17.78 -8.77
N GLU A 101 -9.57 17.26 -9.55
CA GLU A 101 -10.88 17.89 -9.76
C GLU A 101 -11.71 17.94 -8.47
N ALA A 102 -11.76 16.83 -7.72
CA ALA A 102 -12.46 16.75 -6.44
C ALA A 102 -11.94 17.79 -5.43
N ARG A 103 -10.61 17.94 -5.31
CA ARG A 103 -9.99 18.91 -4.42
C ARG A 103 -10.35 20.34 -4.80
N MET A 104 -10.29 20.69 -6.09
CA MET A 104 -10.70 22.03 -6.57
C MET A 104 -12.17 22.35 -6.30
N MET A 105 -13.02 21.32 -6.21
CA MET A 105 -14.46 21.44 -5.97
C MET A 105 -14.84 21.26 -4.49
N GLY A 106 -13.88 21.13 -3.57
CA GLY A 106 -14.14 20.99 -2.13
C GLY A 106 -14.74 19.63 -1.73
N VAL A 107 -14.56 18.60 -2.54
CA VAL A 107 -15.01 17.23 -2.26
C VAL A 107 -14.04 16.54 -1.30
N SER A 108 -14.56 15.87 -0.27
CA SER A 108 -13.72 15.09 0.67
C SER A 108 -13.12 13.88 -0.04
N ILE A 109 -11.82 13.64 0.11
CA ILE A 109 -11.13 12.52 -0.55
C ILE A 109 -10.72 11.48 0.49
N TYR A 110 -11.00 10.20 0.20
CA TYR A 110 -10.63 9.06 1.03
C TYR A 110 -9.95 7.98 0.19
N ALA A 111 -8.74 7.60 0.59
CA ALA A 111 -8.01 6.48 0.02
C ALA A 111 -8.19 5.23 0.91
N ILE A 112 -8.46 4.10 0.28
CA ILE A 112 -8.57 2.79 0.92
C ILE A 112 -7.51 1.86 0.35
N GLU A 113 -6.76 1.22 1.23
CA GLU A 113 -5.68 0.31 0.85
C GLU A 113 -5.54 -0.87 1.81
N MET A 114 -4.77 -1.89 1.40
CA MET A 114 -4.36 -2.94 2.32
C MET A 114 -3.66 -2.32 3.54
N GLY A 115 -4.01 -2.82 4.73
CA GLY A 115 -3.57 -2.24 6.00
C GLY A 115 -2.05 -2.21 6.16
N HIS A 116 -1.60 -1.24 6.96
CA HIS A 116 -0.23 -1.19 7.46
C HIS A 116 0.03 -2.30 8.49
N LEU A 117 -0.97 -2.61 9.33
CA LEU A 117 -0.88 -3.59 10.40
C LEU A 117 -1.32 -5.00 9.95
N ARG A 118 -0.77 -5.49 8.84
CA ARG A 118 -1.14 -6.79 8.24
C ARG A 118 -1.14 -7.96 9.24
N PRO A 119 -1.97 -9.00 9.03
CA PRO A 119 -2.66 -9.36 7.78
C PRO A 119 -4.14 -8.97 7.67
N ASP A 120 -4.79 -8.52 8.74
CA ASP A 120 -6.24 -8.32 8.78
C ASP A 120 -6.66 -6.95 9.28
N TRP A 121 -5.97 -5.97 8.68
CA TRP A 121 -6.32 -4.56 8.76
C TRP A 121 -6.45 -3.97 7.37
N VAL A 122 -7.26 -2.92 7.28
CA VAL A 122 -7.47 -2.10 6.09
C VAL A 122 -7.15 -0.65 6.46
N THR A 123 -6.40 0.03 5.60
CA THR A 123 -6.13 1.45 5.73
C THR A 123 -7.30 2.24 5.14
N ILE A 124 -7.76 3.26 5.87
CA ILE A 124 -8.57 4.34 5.33
C ILE A 124 -7.98 5.68 5.77
N GLU A 125 -7.64 6.52 4.81
CA GLU A 125 -6.98 7.80 5.08
C GLU A 125 -7.56 8.91 4.21
N ARG A 126 -7.58 10.13 4.75
CA ARG A 126 -7.89 11.35 4.00
C ARG A 126 -6.73 11.72 3.07
N GLU A 127 -7.05 12.33 1.94
CA GLU A 127 -6.12 12.85 0.91
C GLU A 127 -5.28 11.80 0.15
N GLY A 128 -4.78 10.75 0.80
CA GLY A 128 -3.99 9.70 0.16
C GLY A 128 -3.00 9.04 1.13
N LEU A 129 -2.09 8.24 0.59
CA LEU A 129 -1.12 7.44 1.33
C LEU A 129 0.31 7.96 1.08
N SER A 130 1.26 7.49 1.87
CA SER A 130 2.70 7.76 1.67
C SER A 130 3.00 9.25 1.48
N SER A 131 3.38 9.73 0.29
CA SER A 131 3.66 11.16 0.10
C SER A 131 2.42 12.06 0.14
N ASN A 132 1.22 11.49 -0.02
CA ASN A 132 -0.06 12.19 0.11
C ASN A 132 -0.64 12.11 1.53
N SER A 133 -0.06 11.27 2.39
CA SER A 133 -0.54 11.03 3.76
C SER A 133 -0.42 12.29 4.62
N ARG A 134 -1.42 12.47 5.49
CA ARG A 134 -1.47 13.53 6.51
C ARG A 134 -1.11 13.05 7.90
N PHE A 135 -0.68 11.78 8.02
CA PHE A 135 -0.20 11.21 9.27
C PHE A 135 0.99 12.04 9.81
N PRO A 136 1.08 12.32 11.12
CA PRO A 136 2.16 13.12 11.68
C PRO A 136 3.54 12.49 11.44
N ALA A 137 4.58 13.32 11.45
CA ALA A 137 5.97 12.88 11.43
C ALA A 137 6.80 13.45 12.59
N ASP A 138 6.22 14.36 13.38
CA ASP A 138 6.84 14.87 14.60
C ASP A 138 6.70 13.84 15.73
N PRO A 139 7.82 13.34 16.30
CA PRO A 139 7.79 12.39 17.40
C PRO A 139 6.99 12.85 18.61
N ASP A 140 7.09 14.13 18.98
CA ASP A 140 6.42 14.66 20.18
C ASP A 140 4.91 14.72 19.98
N HIS A 141 4.47 15.13 18.79
CA HIS A 141 3.05 15.06 18.40
C HIS A 141 2.52 13.63 18.44
N ILE A 142 3.27 12.65 17.93
CA ILE A 142 2.85 11.24 17.94
C ILE A 142 2.73 10.72 19.37
N LEU A 143 3.69 11.05 20.24
CA LEU A 143 3.65 10.67 21.64
C LEU A 143 2.41 11.23 22.35
N ALA A 144 2.10 12.52 22.12
CA ALA A 144 0.93 13.18 22.71
C ALA A 144 -0.40 12.63 22.15
N ALA A 145 -0.52 12.48 20.82
CA ALA A 145 -1.72 11.97 20.18
C ALA A 145 -2.00 10.49 20.50
N ALA A 146 -0.96 9.72 20.87
CA ALA A 146 -1.08 8.32 21.27
C ALA A 146 -1.36 8.11 22.76
N GLU A 147 -1.41 9.18 23.56
CA GLU A 147 -1.66 9.10 24.99
C GLU A 147 -3.07 8.58 25.27
N GLY A 148 -3.19 7.60 26.17
CA GLY A 148 -4.47 6.97 26.52
C GLY A 148 -5.11 6.09 25.44
N LEU A 149 -4.52 5.98 24.25
CA LEU A 149 -5.01 5.06 23.23
C LEU A 149 -4.76 3.60 23.65
N PRO A 150 -5.66 2.67 23.28
CA PRO A 150 -5.46 1.26 23.57
C PRO A 150 -4.32 0.68 22.73
N GLU A 151 -3.68 -0.37 23.25
CA GLU A 151 -2.78 -1.19 22.44
C GLU A 151 -3.54 -1.83 21.27
N PRO A 152 -2.91 -1.93 20.07
CA PRO A 152 -3.55 -2.57 18.94
C PRO A 152 -3.83 -4.04 19.27
N ASP A 153 -4.98 -4.55 18.86
CA ASP A 153 -5.25 -5.98 18.95
C ASP A 153 -4.37 -6.73 17.95
N TRP A 154 -3.32 -7.39 18.43
CA TRP A 154 -2.42 -8.16 17.57
C TRP A 154 -2.97 -9.55 17.21
N ASN A 155 -4.09 -9.97 17.82
CA ASN A 155 -4.71 -11.26 17.48
C ASN A 155 -5.33 -11.18 16.08
N ARG A 156 -5.03 -12.17 15.25
CA ARG A 156 -5.64 -12.29 13.93
C ARG A 156 -7.10 -12.73 14.09
N ARG A 157 -8.03 -11.93 13.56
CA ARG A 157 -9.48 -12.18 13.56
C ARG A 157 -9.99 -12.65 12.21
N TYR A 158 -9.38 -12.15 11.13
CA TYR A 158 -9.79 -12.49 9.77
C TYR A 158 -8.63 -13.10 8.99
N SER A 159 -8.96 -14.10 8.20
CA SER A 159 -8.01 -14.74 7.30
C SER A 159 -8.66 -14.93 5.94
N HIS A 160 -7.82 -14.95 4.92
CA HIS A 160 -8.17 -15.35 3.58
C HIS A 160 -7.04 -16.23 3.05
N THR A 161 -7.36 -17.08 2.09
CA THR A 161 -6.35 -17.91 1.43
C THR A 161 -5.75 -17.14 0.27
N PHE A 162 -4.49 -17.41 -0.05
CA PHE A 162 -3.87 -16.89 -1.27
C PHE A 162 -4.72 -17.21 -2.53
N LEU A 163 -5.34 -18.40 -2.57
CA LEU A 163 -6.24 -18.80 -3.66
C LEU A 163 -7.45 -17.86 -3.79
N SER A 164 -8.04 -17.42 -2.68
CA SER A 164 -9.19 -16.49 -2.74
C SER A 164 -8.81 -15.12 -3.30
N GLU A 165 -7.62 -14.62 -2.96
CA GLU A 165 -7.06 -13.38 -3.52
C GLU A 165 -6.77 -13.54 -5.01
N ALA A 166 -6.09 -14.62 -5.41
CA ALA A 166 -5.77 -14.91 -6.80
C ALA A 166 -7.03 -15.08 -7.69
N ILE A 167 -8.07 -15.77 -7.20
CA ILE A 167 -9.34 -15.90 -7.93
C ILE A 167 -10.02 -14.55 -8.08
N ALA A 168 -10.03 -13.72 -7.04
CA ALA A 168 -10.65 -12.41 -7.09
C ALA A 168 -9.92 -11.48 -8.08
N ASP A 169 -8.58 -11.48 -8.07
CA ASP A 169 -7.76 -10.79 -9.05
C ASP A 169 -8.02 -11.32 -10.48
N LEU A 170 -8.07 -12.63 -10.67
CA LEU A 170 -8.39 -13.25 -11.97
C LEU A 170 -9.76 -12.81 -12.49
N LEU A 171 -10.79 -12.94 -11.67
CA LEU A 171 -12.14 -12.53 -12.03
C LEU A 171 -12.22 -11.03 -12.31
N TYR A 172 -11.36 -10.21 -11.73
CA TYR A 172 -11.33 -8.77 -11.99
C TYR A 172 -10.63 -8.44 -13.32
N TYR A 173 -9.42 -8.95 -13.55
CA TYR A 173 -8.62 -8.54 -14.72
C TYR A 173 -8.92 -9.34 -15.99
N LEU A 174 -9.35 -10.60 -15.90
CA LEU A 174 -9.65 -11.40 -17.10
C LEU A 174 -10.76 -10.77 -17.97
N PRO A 175 -11.87 -10.26 -17.40
CA PRO A 175 -12.84 -9.47 -18.14
C PRO A 175 -12.23 -8.26 -18.86
N THR A 176 -11.22 -7.59 -18.28
CA THR A 176 -10.61 -6.40 -18.91
C THR A 176 -9.90 -6.73 -20.22
N VAL A 177 -9.50 -8.00 -20.40
CA VAL A 177 -8.90 -8.49 -21.64
C VAL A 177 -9.99 -8.86 -22.64
N PHE A 178 -10.89 -9.77 -22.27
CA PHE A 178 -11.88 -10.34 -23.22
C PHE A 178 -13.06 -9.41 -23.51
N PHE A 179 -13.38 -8.48 -22.61
CA PHE A 179 -14.48 -7.53 -22.74
C PHE A 179 -13.96 -6.08 -22.91
N SER A 180 -12.72 -5.94 -23.40
CA SER A 180 -12.08 -4.64 -23.68
C SER A 180 -12.86 -3.77 -24.67
N LEU A 181 -13.57 -4.39 -25.62
CA LEU A 181 -14.44 -3.67 -26.58
C LEU A 181 -15.57 -2.88 -25.90
N PHE A 182 -16.00 -3.25 -24.69
CA PHE A 182 -16.99 -2.50 -23.93
C PHE A 182 -16.41 -1.25 -23.24
N TYR A 183 -15.08 -1.14 -23.18
CA TYR A 183 -14.33 -0.02 -22.60
C TYR A 183 -13.12 0.31 -23.48
N PRO A 184 -13.33 0.70 -24.75
CA PRO A 184 -12.29 0.72 -25.79
C PRO A 184 -11.15 1.70 -25.51
N HIS A 185 -11.40 2.71 -24.67
CA HIS A 185 -10.43 3.74 -24.32
C HIS A 185 -9.76 3.53 -22.95
N TYR A 186 -10.08 2.44 -22.24
CA TYR A 186 -9.48 2.15 -20.95
C TYR A 186 -7.98 1.85 -21.10
N ARG A 187 -7.15 2.63 -20.41
CA ARG A 187 -5.71 2.40 -20.32
C ARG A 187 -5.40 1.65 -19.03
N ARG A 188 -4.89 0.42 -19.17
CA ARG A 188 -4.44 -0.40 -18.04
C ARG A 188 -3.27 0.26 -17.33
N HIS A 189 -3.22 0.09 -16.03
CA HIS A 189 -2.21 0.67 -15.16
C HIS A 189 -1.05 -0.30 -14.84
N GLY A 190 -1.22 -1.60 -15.10
CA GLY A 190 -0.18 -2.62 -14.92
C GLY A 190 0.87 -2.59 -16.03
N LEU A 191 2.11 -2.98 -15.71
CA LEU A 191 3.22 -2.97 -16.67
C LEU A 191 3.17 -4.17 -17.61
N PHE A 192 2.72 -5.32 -17.13
CA PHE A 192 2.63 -6.54 -17.91
C PHE A 192 1.19 -6.81 -18.34
N HIS A 193 1.04 -7.58 -19.42
CA HIS A 193 -0.27 -8.04 -19.85
C HIS A 193 -0.83 -9.03 -18.82
N PRO A 194 -2.11 -8.95 -18.40
CA PRO A 194 -2.65 -9.83 -17.35
C PRO A 194 -2.41 -11.32 -17.60
N LEU A 195 -2.58 -11.77 -18.86
CA LEU A 195 -2.30 -13.18 -19.23
C LEU A 195 -0.85 -13.61 -19.00
N ALA A 196 0.12 -12.71 -19.22
CA ALA A 196 1.52 -13.00 -18.94
C ALA A 196 1.76 -13.10 -17.42
N GLU A 197 1.18 -12.19 -16.64
CA GLU A 197 1.26 -12.24 -15.17
C GLU A 197 0.68 -13.56 -14.64
N TYR A 198 -0.48 -13.99 -15.16
CA TYR A 198 -1.10 -15.27 -14.78
C TYR A 198 -0.24 -16.47 -15.18
N ALA A 199 0.34 -16.48 -16.38
CA ALA A 199 1.24 -17.55 -16.80
C ALA A 199 2.46 -17.66 -15.87
N GLY A 200 3.03 -16.51 -15.49
CA GLY A 200 4.11 -16.42 -14.50
C GLY A 200 3.68 -17.00 -13.14
N TRP A 201 2.53 -16.57 -12.63
CA TRP A 201 1.95 -17.08 -11.39
C TRP A 201 1.73 -18.60 -11.38
N LEU A 202 1.22 -19.18 -12.48
CA LEU A 202 1.02 -20.63 -12.60
C LEU A 202 2.35 -21.38 -12.55
N ARG A 203 3.37 -20.91 -13.28
CA ARG A 203 4.73 -21.46 -13.22
C ARG A 203 5.32 -21.35 -11.81
N ARG A 204 5.07 -20.23 -11.14
CA ARG A 204 5.55 -19.96 -9.78
C ARG A 204 4.91 -20.90 -8.75
N LEU A 205 3.60 -21.14 -8.85
CA LEU A 205 2.90 -22.12 -8.01
C LEU A 205 3.48 -23.53 -8.17
N ALA A 206 3.77 -23.96 -9.41
CA ALA A 206 4.35 -25.27 -9.68
C ALA A 206 5.75 -25.47 -9.06
N THR A 207 6.52 -24.39 -8.88
CA THR A 207 7.89 -24.43 -8.34
C THR A 207 8.01 -24.02 -6.88
N GLY A 208 6.91 -23.67 -6.20
CA GLY A 208 6.91 -23.05 -4.87
C GLY A 208 7.57 -23.89 -3.77
N ARG A 209 7.33 -25.22 -3.75
CA ARG A 209 7.94 -26.11 -2.75
C ARG A 209 9.46 -26.19 -2.88
N LYS A 210 9.96 -26.23 -4.12
CA LYS A 210 11.39 -26.26 -4.43
C LYS A 210 12.05 -24.97 -3.95
N ARG A 211 11.50 -23.82 -4.35
CA ARG A 211 11.99 -22.48 -3.95
C ARG A 211 11.98 -22.30 -2.43
N ALA A 212 10.91 -22.72 -1.74
CA ALA A 212 10.86 -22.66 -0.28
C ALA A 212 11.94 -23.52 0.41
N ARG A 213 12.22 -24.73 -0.13
CA ARG A 213 13.29 -25.59 0.38
C ARG A 213 14.67 -24.97 0.17
N GLU A 214 14.92 -24.43 -1.03
CA GLU A 214 16.18 -23.74 -1.36
C GLU A 214 16.38 -22.50 -0.48
N ALA A 215 15.33 -21.70 -0.26
CA ALA A 215 15.37 -20.57 0.64
C ALA A 215 15.71 -21.00 2.08
N ASN A 216 15.06 -22.03 2.61
CA ASN A 216 15.33 -22.51 3.97
C ASN A 216 16.77 -23.01 4.14
N LEU A 217 17.36 -23.64 3.11
CA LEU A 217 18.76 -24.05 3.12
C LEU A 217 19.70 -22.84 3.16
N ARG A 218 19.46 -21.83 2.32
CA ARG A 218 20.25 -20.57 2.31
C ARG A 218 20.15 -19.83 3.65
N ILE A 219 18.95 -19.81 4.25
CA ILE A 219 18.71 -19.23 5.59
C ILE A 219 19.50 -19.99 6.66
N GLY A 220 19.49 -21.32 6.62
CA GLY A 220 20.26 -22.15 7.54
C GLY A 220 21.76 -21.87 7.49
N GLN A 221 22.31 -21.67 6.29
CA GLN A 221 23.73 -21.33 6.08
C GLN A 221 24.09 -19.94 6.65
N LEU A 222 23.24 -18.94 6.42
CA LEU A 222 23.47 -17.59 6.98
C LEU A 222 23.50 -17.60 8.51
N SER A 223 22.61 -18.38 9.13
CA SER A 223 22.56 -18.55 10.59
C SER A 223 23.76 -19.31 11.14
N SER A 224 24.26 -20.34 10.44
CA SER A 224 25.42 -21.11 10.90
C SER A 224 26.74 -20.34 10.80
N ASP A 225 26.84 -19.44 9.82
CA ASP A 225 28.06 -18.65 9.60
C ASP A 225 28.23 -17.51 10.62
N ASN A 226 27.25 -17.30 11.51
CA ASN A 226 27.12 -16.12 12.39
C ASN A 226 27.35 -14.80 11.63
N ALA A 227 26.98 -14.79 10.34
CA ALA A 227 27.31 -13.71 9.44
C ALA A 227 26.49 -12.47 9.77
N ALA A 228 27.15 -11.33 9.86
CA ALA A 228 26.51 -10.03 9.89
C ALA A 228 25.76 -9.79 8.56
N PHE A 229 24.43 -9.92 8.53
CA PHE A 229 23.66 -9.71 7.31
C PHE A 229 22.55 -8.65 7.43
N PHE A 230 22.32 -7.96 6.31
CA PHE A 230 21.20 -7.05 6.12
C PHE A 230 20.15 -7.70 5.22
N VAL A 231 18.90 -7.25 5.32
CA VAL A 231 17.80 -7.76 4.48
C VAL A 231 17.24 -6.64 3.61
N TYR A 232 17.08 -6.91 2.33
CA TYR A 232 16.32 -6.08 1.40
C TYR A 232 15.12 -6.87 0.84
N PRO A 233 13.91 -6.69 1.39
CA PRO A 233 12.71 -7.27 0.81
C PRO A 233 12.33 -6.51 -0.46
N LEU A 234 12.30 -7.22 -1.59
CA LEU A 234 11.86 -6.66 -2.85
C LEU A 234 10.36 -6.32 -2.81
N GLN A 235 9.99 -5.28 -3.55
CA GLN A 235 8.61 -4.93 -3.86
C GLN A 235 8.27 -5.39 -5.28
N ILE A 236 6.98 -5.41 -5.61
CA ILE A 236 6.52 -5.75 -6.95
C ILE A 236 6.89 -4.59 -7.89
N GLU A 237 7.51 -4.87 -9.03
CA GLU A 237 7.89 -3.86 -10.04
C GLU A 237 6.72 -2.97 -10.49
N THR A 238 5.51 -3.54 -10.50
CA THR A 238 4.28 -2.85 -10.92
C THR A 238 3.64 -2.00 -9.82
N ASP A 239 4.17 -2.02 -8.59
CA ASP A 239 3.62 -1.31 -7.45
C ASP A 239 3.70 0.22 -7.66
N TYR A 240 2.53 0.87 -7.59
CA TYR A 240 2.46 2.33 -7.65
C TYR A 240 3.14 2.98 -6.45
N GLN A 241 3.19 2.32 -5.29
CA GLN A 241 3.90 2.84 -4.14
C GLN A 241 5.38 3.06 -4.45
N LEU A 242 6.03 2.09 -5.08
CA LEU A 242 7.40 2.24 -5.56
C LEU A 242 7.50 3.36 -6.58
N ARG A 243 6.66 3.34 -7.62
CA ARG A 243 6.81 4.24 -8.76
C ARG A 243 6.39 5.69 -8.49
N ALA A 244 5.54 5.95 -7.51
CA ALA A 244 5.03 7.29 -7.21
C ALA A 244 5.61 7.90 -5.93
N HIS A 245 5.93 7.07 -4.93
CA HIS A 245 6.42 7.52 -3.61
C HIS A 245 7.86 7.12 -3.33
N SER A 246 8.66 6.84 -4.36
CA SER A 246 10.12 6.69 -4.22
C SER A 246 10.86 7.54 -5.26
N PRO A 247 12.16 7.82 -5.06
CA PRO A 247 12.98 8.49 -6.07
C PRO A 247 13.27 7.59 -7.29
N PHE A 248 12.91 6.31 -7.25
CA PHE A 248 13.24 5.33 -8.29
C PHE A 248 12.15 5.21 -9.36
N HIS A 249 12.52 5.01 -10.62
CA HIS A 249 11.56 4.73 -11.69
C HIS A 249 11.10 3.26 -11.70
N SER A 250 11.96 2.36 -11.21
CA SER A 250 11.76 0.90 -11.21
C SER A 250 12.40 0.24 -9.98
N GLN A 251 12.04 -1.02 -9.70
CA GLN A 251 12.71 -1.85 -8.69
C GLN A 251 14.17 -2.10 -9.09
N ARG A 252 14.47 -2.14 -10.39
CA ARG A 252 15.83 -2.24 -10.93
C ARG A 252 16.71 -1.08 -10.50
N ASP A 253 16.19 0.15 -10.54
CA ASP A 253 16.93 1.33 -10.08
C ASP A 253 17.22 1.26 -8.57
N ALA A 254 16.23 0.83 -7.78
CA ALA A 254 16.41 0.64 -6.35
C ALA A 254 17.46 -0.42 -6.04
N ILE A 255 17.44 -1.57 -6.74
CA ILE A 255 18.45 -2.63 -6.62
C ILE A 255 19.83 -2.08 -6.94
N ARG A 256 20.02 -1.41 -8.09
CA ARG A 256 21.33 -0.85 -8.47
C ARG A 256 21.85 0.16 -7.45
N TYR A 257 20.98 1.05 -6.98
CA TYR A 257 21.33 2.05 -5.97
C TYR A 257 21.78 1.41 -4.65
N ILE A 258 21.01 0.44 -4.15
CA ILE A 258 21.31 -0.26 -2.90
C ILE A 258 22.60 -1.08 -3.02
N LEU A 259 22.76 -1.84 -4.10
CA LEU A 259 23.94 -2.68 -4.31
C LEU A 259 25.20 -1.85 -4.46
N ARG A 260 25.14 -0.71 -5.15
CA ARG A 260 26.30 0.21 -5.27
C ARG A 260 26.72 0.75 -3.92
N SER A 261 25.78 1.29 -3.14
CA SER A 261 26.06 1.77 -1.77
C SER A 261 26.62 0.64 -0.89
N PHE A 262 26.06 -0.57 -0.99
CA PHE A 262 26.55 -1.72 -0.25
C PHE A 262 27.99 -2.12 -0.65
N ALA A 263 28.32 -2.09 -1.94
CA ALA A 263 29.68 -2.36 -2.43
C ALA A 263 30.70 -1.37 -1.88
N GLU A 264 30.36 -0.08 -1.87
CA GLU A 264 31.26 1.01 -1.51
C GLU A 264 31.43 1.18 0.00
N HIS A 265 30.38 0.89 0.79
CA HIS A 265 30.34 1.33 2.19
C HIS A 265 30.08 0.22 3.23
N ALA A 266 29.60 -0.96 2.82
CA ALA A 266 29.33 -2.02 3.78
C ALA A 266 30.62 -2.76 4.21
N PRO A 267 30.75 -3.17 5.49
CA PRO A 267 31.89 -3.95 5.95
C PRO A 267 32.14 -5.18 5.08
N GLN A 268 33.41 -5.54 4.85
CA GLN A 268 33.80 -6.58 3.90
C GLN A 268 33.12 -7.94 4.17
N GLU A 269 32.97 -8.29 5.45
CA GLU A 269 32.32 -9.53 5.90
C GLU A 269 30.78 -9.45 5.92
N ALA A 270 30.20 -8.26 5.73
CA ALA A 270 28.76 -8.10 5.72
C ALA A 270 28.16 -8.75 4.48
N LYS A 271 27.02 -9.42 4.66
CA LYS A 271 26.20 -10.00 3.59
C LYS A 271 24.90 -9.22 3.41
N LEU A 272 24.38 -9.18 2.19
CA LEU A 272 23.07 -8.63 1.86
C LEU A 272 22.17 -9.72 1.31
N LEU A 273 21.06 -9.97 2.02
CA LEU A 273 20.03 -10.89 1.61
C LEU A 273 18.90 -10.15 0.90
N VAL A 274 18.78 -10.37 -0.41
CA VAL A 274 17.70 -9.83 -1.22
C VAL A 274 16.56 -10.84 -1.27
N LYS A 275 15.38 -10.47 -0.79
CA LYS A 275 14.24 -11.38 -0.69
C LYS A 275 13.16 -11.03 -1.70
N VAL A 276 12.87 -11.94 -2.62
CA VAL A 276 11.82 -11.77 -3.61
C VAL A 276 10.44 -11.68 -2.93
N HIS A 277 9.60 -10.76 -3.43
CA HIS A 277 8.25 -10.57 -2.92
C HIS A 277 7.41 -11.84 -3.15
N PRO A 278 6.60 -12.31 -2.17
CA PRO A 278 5.77 -13.51 -2.34
C PRO A 278 4.76 -13.40 -3.48
N LEU A 279 4.28 -12.18 -3.73
CA LEU A 279 3.32 -11.86 -4.80
C LEU A 279 3.93 -11.49 -6.15
N ASP A 280 5.25 -11.60 -6.30
CA ASP A 280 5.87 -11.37 -7.60
C ASP A 280 5.46 -12.49 -8.59
N ASN A 281 5.28 -12.15 -9.87
CA ASN A 281 4.78 -13.11 -10.87
C ASN A 281 5.89 -13.94 -11.53
N GLY A 282 7.17 -13.65 -11.26
CA GLY A 282 8.32 -14.34 -11.84
C GLY A 282 8.58 -14.01 -13.32
N LEU A 283 7.99 -12.95 -13.87
CA LEU A 283 8.27 -12.49 -15.24
C LEU A 283 9.64 -11.80 -15.36
N ILE A 284 10.15 -11.26 -14.25
CA ILE A 284 11.52 -10.77 -14.14
C ILE A 284 12.29 -11.79 -13.32
N ASP A 285 13.40 -12.27 -13.88
CA ASP A 285 14.33 -13.13 -13.15
C ASP A 285 15.18 -12.26 -12.20
N TRP A 286 14.66 -12.07 -10.98
CA TRP A 286 15.34 -11.26 -9.97
C TRP A 286 16.61 -11.92 -9.44
N ASP A 287 16.71 -13.25 -9.47
CA ASP A 287 17.94 -13.95 -9.06
C ASP A 287 19.06 -13.63 -10.04
N ASP A 288 18.80 -13.82 -11.35
CA ASP A 288 19.76 -13.47 -12.40
C ASP A 288 20.11 -11.97 -12.40
N TYR A 289 19.12 -11.08 -12.34
CA TYR A 289 19.35 -9.63 -12.39
C TYR A 289 20.19 -9.13 -11.20
N VAL A 290 19.87 -9.56 -9.99
CA VAL A 290 20.61 -9.16 -8.79
C VAL A 290 22.01 -9.76 -8.79
N ASN A 291 22.17 -11.04 -9.16
CA ASN A 291 23.47 -11.69 -9.21
C ASN A 291 24.39 -11.07 -10.28
N ALA A 292 23.86 -10.76 -11.47
CA ALA A 292 24.59 -10.07 -12.52
C ALA A 292 25.03 -8.66 -12.08
N THR A 293 24.12 -7.91 -11.43
CA THR A 293 24.43 -6.58 -10.89
C THR A 293 25.47 -6.66 -9.77
N ALA A 294 25.32 -7.60 -8.84
CA ALA A 294 26.27 -7.83 -7.76
C ALA A 294 27.66 -8.21 -8.30
N LEU A 295 27.73 -9.09 -9.30
CA LEU A 295 28.99 -9.47 -9.96
C LEU A 295 29.69 -8.25 -10.57
N SER A 296 28.93 -7.40 -11.26
CA SER A 296 29.48 -6.17 -11.87
C SER A 296 30.05 -5.16 -10.86
N LEU A 297 29.59 -5.24 -9.60
CA LEU A 297 30.01 -4.39 -8.48
C LEU A 297 31.03 -5.08 -7.56
N GLY A 298 31.54 -6.26 -7.92
CA GLY A 298 32.50 -7.00 -7.09
C GLY A 298 31.92 -7.58 -5.80
N LEU A 299 30.60 -7.79 -5.75
CA LEU A 299 29.87 -8.31 -4.59
C LEU A 299 29.63 -9.84 -4.61
N SER A 300 30.40 -10.55 -5.43
CA SER A 300 30.33 -12.02 -5.54
C SER A 300 30.44 -12.68 -4.16
N GLY A 301 29.43 -13.50 -3.80
CA GLY A 301 29.36 -14.19 -2.51
C GLY A 301 28.88 -13.35 -1.33
N ARG A 302 28.82 -12.02 -1.45
CA ARG A 302 28.31 -11.10 -0.42
C ARG A 302 26.82 -10.81 -0.57
N VAL A 303 26.26 -10.94 -1.77
CA VAL A 303 24.84 -10.78 -2.05
C VAL A 303 24.22 -12.14 -2.32
N GLN A 304 23.08 -12.42 -1.68
CA GLN A 304 22.31 -13.63 -1.91
C GLN A 304 20.85 -13.26 -2.17
N VAL A 305 20.26 -13.85 -3.19
CA VAL A 305 18.82 -13.74 -3.43
C VAL A 305 18.12 -14.93 -2.78
N ILE A 306 16.92 -14.74 -2.25
CA ILE A 306 16.05 -15.83 -1.83
C ILE A 306 14.62 -15.58 -2.32
N ASP A 307 13.97 -16.66 -2.74
CA ASP A 307 12.57 -16.65 -3.13
C ASP A 307 11.81 -17.68 -2.28
N GLY A 308 11.06 -17.19 -1.28
CA GLY A 308 10.51 -18.00 -0.20
C GLY A 308 11.23 -17.78 1.13
N GLY A 309 10.95 -18.64 2.12
CA GLY A 309 11.40 -18.46 3.52
C GLY A 309 10.56 -17.43 4.29
N ASP A 310 10.61 -17.49 5.61
CA ASP A 310 9.86 -16.59 6.50
C ASP A 310 10.58 -15.25 6.68
N LEU A 311 9.92 -14.15 6.32
CA LEU A 311 10.50 -12.81 6.43
C LEU A 311 10.75 -12.41 7.88
N SER A 312 9.86 -12.77 8.79
CA SER A 312 9.95 -12.39 10.21
C SER A 312 11.18 -13.02 10.87
N THR A 313 11.45 -14.30 10.58
CA THR A 313 12.65 -15.01 11.03
C THR A 313 13.93 -14.33 10.52
N LEU A 314 13.95 -13.93 9.25
CA LEU A 314 15.09 -13.23 8.64
C LEU A 314 15.34 -11.87 9.27
N ILE A 315 14.27 -11.08 9.46
CA ILE A 315 14.33 -9.78 10.12
C ILE A 315 14.91 -9.95 11.53
N ALA A 316 14.41 -10.90 12.31
CA ALA A 316 14.84 -11.15 13.68
C ALA A 316 16.34 -11.49 13.79
N ALA A 317 16.89 -12.18 12.79
CA ALA A 317 18.32 -12.53 12.75
C ALA A 317 19.21 -11.45 12.09
N SER A 318 18.65 -10.49 11.36
CA SER A 318 19.41 -9.47 10.63
C SER A 318 20.00 -8.36 11.52
N ARG A 319 21.01 -7.64 11.01
CA ARG A 319 21.53 -6.38 11.58
C ARG A 319 20.64 -5.18 11.29
N GLY A 320 19.87 -5.23 10.21
CA GLY A 320 18.99 -4.15 9.78
C GLY A 320 18.32 -4.46 8.46
N VAL A 321 17.26 -3.72 8.17
CA VAL A 321 16.47 -3.85 6.95
C VAL A 321 16.56 -2.57 6.14
N VAL A 322 16.92 -2.68 4.87
CA VAL A 322 16.77 -1.58 3.90
C VAL A 322 15.50 -1.82 3.11
N THR A 323 14.70 -0.80 2.89
CA THR A 323 13.51 -0.87 2.04
C THR A 323 13.32 0.42 1.27
N VAL A 324 12.58 0.35 0.16
CA VAL A 324 12.12 1.56 -0.52
C VAL A 324 10.96 2.14 0.28
N ASN A 325 9.78 1.50 0.24
CA ASN A 325 8.62 1.93 1.02
C ASN A 325 7.69 0.76 1.41
N SER A 326 8.24 -0.46 1.50
CA SER A 326 7.46 -1.64 1.83
C SER A 326 6.91 -1.62 3.25
N THR A 327 5.66 -2.04 3.45
CA THR A 327 5.09 -2.23 4.80
C THR A 327 5.84 -3.30 5.61
N ALA A 328 6.68 -4.13 4.99
CA ALA A 328 7.58 -5.04 5.68
C ALA A 328 8.50 -4.35 6.71
N ALA A 329 8.81 -3.05 6.51
CA ALA A 329 9.52 -2.24 7.49
C ALA A 329 8.82 -2.21 8.85
N LEU A 330 7.48 -2.21 8.90
CA LEU A 330 6.76 -2.18 10.16
C LEU A 330 7.01 -3.43 10.99
N SER A 331 7.10 -4.61 10.35
CA SER A 331 7.49 -5.84 11.04
C SER A 331 8.93 -5.80 11.55
N ALA A 332 9.84 -5.14 10.82
CA ALA A 332 11.21 -4.92 11.27
C ALA A 332 11.29 -3.98 12.48
N LEU A 333 10.56 -2.87 12.43
CA LEU A 333 10.43 -1.95 13.54
C LEU A 333 9.86 -2.64 14.78
N GLN A 334 8.79 -3.43 14.63
CA GLN A 334 8.20 -4.22 15.72
C GLN A 334 9.18 -5.24 16.33
N ALA A 335 10.10 -5.77 15.52
CA ALA A 335 11.18 -6.64 16.00
C ALA A 335 12.37 -5.87 16.62
N GLY A 336 12.26 -4.54 16.78
CA GLY A 336 13.31 -3.67 17.31
C GLY A 336 14.52 -3.54 16.38
N LYS A 337 14.36 -3.86 15.09
CA LYS A 337 15.47 -3.83 14.13
C LYS A 337 15.62 -2.46 13.50
N PRO A 338 16.87 -2.00 13.26
CA PRO A 338 17.12 -0.82 12.45
C PRO A 338 16.49 -0.94 11.07
N VAL A 339 15.89 0.14 10.60
CA VAL A 339 15.25 0.21 9.28
C VAL A 339 15.73 1.46 8.54
N LYS A 340 16.22 1.26 7.31
CA LYS A 340 16.46 2.34 6.36
C LYS A 340 15.40 2.37 5.27
N THR A 341 14.74 3.51 5.14
CA THR A 341 13.78 3.86 4.09
C THR A 341 14.45 4.67 2.99
N LEU A 342 14.13 4.37 1.73
CA LEU A 342 14.63 5.09 0.56
C LEU A 342 13.53 5.81 -0.23
N GLY A 343 12.27 5.46 0.03
CA GLY A 343 11.09 6.15 -0.44
C GLY A 343 10.38 6.88 0.69
N VAL A 344 9.35 7.64 0.33
CA VAL A 344 8.51 8.38 1.27
C VAL A 344 7.53 7.42 1.92
N THR A 345 7.55 7.36 3.25
CA THR A 345 6.67 6.49 4.05
C THR A 345 6.12 7.24 5.26
N ILE A 346 5.04 6.72 5.83
CA ILE A 346 4.45 7.31 7.05
C ILE A 346 5.28 7.02 8.32
N TYR A 347 6.14 6.02 8.26
CA TYR A 347 6.99 5.58 9.37
C TYR A 347 8.42 6.11 9.27
N ASP A 348 8.74 6.90 8.23
CA ASP A 348 10.01 7.61 8.12
C ASP A 348 10.01 8.81 9.08
N ILE A 349 10.38 8.52 10.33
CA ILE A 349 10.26 9.41 11.48
C ILE A 349 11.55 9.31 12.28
N GLU A 350 12.09 10.45 12.69
CA GLU A 350 13.29 10.50 13.54
C GLU A 350 13.07 9.70 14.83
N GLY A 351 14.01 8.81 15.14
CA GLY A 351 13.91 7.89 16.27
C GLY A 351 13.05 6.65 16.02
N LEU A 352 12.40 6.52 14.85
CA LEU A 352 11.71 5.31 14.42
C LEU A 352 12.49 4.60 13.30
N THR A 353 12.89 5.32 12.25
CA THR A 353 13.78 4.83 11.19
C THR A 353 15.17 5.45 11.33
N ASP A 354 16.16 4.86 10.66
CA ASP A 354 17.51 5.42 10.62
C ASP A 354 17.53 6.72 9.76
N PRO A 355 17.87 7.88 10.36
CA PRO A 355 17.85 9.16 9.65
C PRO A 355 19.09 9.38 8.77
N GLY A 356 20.15 8.58 8.94
CA GLY A 356 21.41 8.71 8.20
C GLY A 356 21.32 8.29 6.74
N SER A 357 22.36 8.49 5.94
CA SER A 357 22.38 7.96 4.56
C SER A 357 22.40 6.43 4.57
N ILE A 358 22.01 5.81 3.46
CA ILE A 358 22.16 4.35 3.29
C ILE A 358 23.62 3.90 3.47
N ASP A 359 24.58 4.75 3.09
CA ASP A 359 26.02 4.47 3.20
C ASP A 359 26.44 4.29 4.67
N ARG A 360 25.95 5.17 5.54
CA ARG A 360 26.19 5.08 6.99
C ARG A 360 25.46 3.90 7.62
N PHE A 361 24.25 3.61 7.14
CA PHE A 361 23.41 2.53 7.67
C PHE A 361 24.12 1.16 7.67
N TRP A 362 24.96 0.88 6.68
CA TRP A 362 25.69 -0.39 6.63
C TRP A 362 26.70 -0.59 7.76
N GLN A 363 27.20 0.50 8.32
CA GLN A 363 28.26 0.49 9.33
C GLN A 363 27.68 0.62 10.74
N ASP A 364 26.75 1.56 10.92
CA ASP A 364 26.22 2.00 12.22
C ASP A 364 24.68 2.17 12.18
N PRO A 365 23.92 1.07 11.97
CA PRO A 365 22.47 1.14 11.85
C PRO A 365 21.81 1.45 13.21
N GLN A 366 20.94 2.45 13.24
CA GLN A 366 20.28 2.91 14.47
C GLN A 366 18.93 2.18 14.71
N PRO A 367 18.72 1.59 15.91
CA PRO A 367 17.46 0.91 16.24
C PRO A 367 16.34 1.90 16.58
N PRO A 368 15.06 1.49 16.44
CA PRO A 368 13.91 2.32 16.80
C PRO A 368 13.81 2.53 18.32
N SER A 369 13.34 3.71 18.72
CA SER A 369 12.88 3.99 20.08
C SER A 369 11.63 3.18 20.39
N ALA A 370 11.73 2.28 21.39
CA ALA A 370 10.61 1.44 21.80
C ALA A 370 9.39 2.26 22.25
N LYS A 371 9.61 3.40 22.93
CA LYS A 371 8.55 4.30 23.39
C LYS A 371 7.81 4.92 22.19
N LEU A 372 8.55 5.46 21.24
CA LEU A 372 7.98 6.10 20.04
C LEU A 372 7.29 5.07 19.15
N LEU A 373 7.89 3.90 18.97
CA LEU A 373 7.30 2.79 18.21
C LEU A 373 5.94 2.38 18.78
N GLY A 374 5.83 2.20 20.10
CA GLY A 374 4.56 1.87 20.73
C GLY A 374 3.49 2.95 20.50
N ALA A 375 3.86 4.23 20.68
CA ALA A 375 2.98 5.36 20.41
C ALA A 375 2.52 5.42 18.94
N PHE A 376 3.46 5.26 18.01
CA PHE A 376 3.20 5.21 16.58
C PHE A 376 2.21 4.09 16.24
N MET A 377 2.41 2.86 16.75
CA MET A 377 1.54 1.72 16.47
C MET A 377 0.13 1.92 17.02
N ARG A 378 -0.01 2.47 18.24
CA ARG A 378 -1.32 2.81 18.83
C ARG A 378 -2.06 3.87 18.01
N LEU A 379 -1.38 4.97 17.68
CA LEU A 379 -1.96 6.05 16.88
C LEU A 379 -2.36 5.54 15.49
N LEU A 380 -1.49 4.79 14.83
CA LEU A 380 -1.73 4.20 13.51
C LEU A 380 -2.99 3.31 13.54
N ALA A 381 -3.06 2.38 14.51
CA ALA A 381 -4.19 1.48 14.68
C ALA A 381 -5.51 2.21 14.94
N ALA A 382 -5.49 3.25 15.77
CA ALA A 382 -6.68 3.98 16.19
C ALA A 382 -7.20 4.95 15.12
N SER A 383 -6.33 5.49 14.27
CA SER A 383 -6.67 6.65 13.42
C SER A 383 -6.96 6.34 11.96
N VAL A 384 -6.14 5.49 11.34
CA VAL A 384 -6.19 5.22 9.89
C VAL A 384 -6.34 3.74 9.57
N GLN A 385 -6.35 2.87 10.59
CA GLN A 385 -6.57 1.43 10.40
C GLN A 385 -7.96 1.02 10.90
N VAL A 386 -8.54 0.02 10.21
CA VAL A 386 -9.73 -0.70 10.66
C VAL A 386 -9.50 -2.21 10.55
N ARG A 387 -10.18 -2.99 11.38
CA ARG A 387 -10.11 -4.45 11.30
C ARG A 387 -10.88 -5.01 10.11
N GLY A 388 -10.26 -5.95 9.41
CA GLY A 388 -10.87 -6.65 8.28
C GLY A 388 -9.87 -6.93 7.16
N ASN A 389 -10.34 -7.47 6.05
CA ASN A 389 -9.52 -7.67 4.86
C ASN A 389 -10.41 -7.52 3.61
N PHE A 390 -9.82 -7.58 2.42
CA PHE A 390 -10.56 -7.40 1.17
C PHE A 390 -11.30 -8.67 0.74
N TYR A 391 -10.69 -9.84 0.97
CA TYR A 391 -11.02 -11.05 0.21
C TYR A 391 -11.96 -12.01 0.94
N SER A 392 -11.95 -12.05 2.29
CA SER A 392 -12.91 -12.87 3.03
C SER A 392 -14.24 -12.14 3.23
N LYS A 393 -15.35 -12.88 3.28
CA LYS A 393 -16.68 -12.28 3.42
C LYS A 393 -16.83 -11.56 4.76
N GLU A 394 -16.33 -12.19 5.82
CA GLU A 394 -16.36 -11.69 7.20
C GLU A 394 -15.42 -10.50 7.36
N GLY A 395 -14.21 -10.58 6.80
CA GLY A 395 -13.22 -9.50 6.82
C GLY A 395 -13.70 -8.27 6.04
N ALA A 396 -14.24 -8.46 4.84
CA ALA A 396 -14.78 -7.36 4.04
C ALA A 396 -16.01 -6.72 4.70
N LYS A 397 -16.86 -7.51 5.36
CA LYS A 397 -18.00 -6.99 6.12
C LYS A 397 -17.54 -6.13 7.31
N ALA A 398 -16.59 -6.62 8.10
CA ALA A 398 -16.06 -5.90 9.27
C ALA A 398 -15.35 -4.60 8.88
N ALA A 399 -14.52 -4.64 7.84
CA ALA A 399 -13.87 -3.45 7.30
C ALA A 399 -14.91 -2.45 6.78
N ALA A 400 -15.91 -2.91 6.02
CA ALA A 400 -16.96 -2.05 5.47
C ALA A 400 -17.78 -1.34 6.56
N GLU A 401 -18.14 -2.05 7.63
CA GLU A 401 -18.87 -1.49 8.77
C GLU A 401 -18.06 -0.37 9.44
N SER A 402 -16.78 -0.64 9.73
CA SER A 402 -15.89 0.32 10.38
C SER A 402 -15.59 1.53 9.49
N ILE A 403 -15.34 1.30 8.20
CA ILE A 403 -15.09 2.36 7.21
C ILE A 403 -16.32 3.24 7.05
N ALA A 404 -17.50 2.66 6.83
CA ALA A 404 -18.73 3.43 6.65
C ALA A 404 -19.04 4.25 7.91
N SER A 405 -18.84 3.68 9.10
CA SER A 405 -18.99 4.39 10.37
C SER A 405 -18.07 5.63 10.44
N ARG A 406 -16.78 5.47 10.13
CA ARG A 406 -15.82 6.59 10.13
C ARG A 406 -16.16 7.66 9.09
N LEU A 407 -16.56 7.25 7.89
CA LEU A 407 -16.99 8.15 6.83
C LEU A 407 -18.21 8.97 7.25
N LEU A 408 -19.22 8.33 7.85
CA LEU A 408 -20.44 8.98 8.34
C LEU A 408 -20.16 9.95 9.48
N ALA A 409 -19.28 9.57 10.41
CA ALA A 409 -18.87 10.37 11.56
C ALA A 409 -17.87 11.50 11.22
N ARG A 410 -17.28 11.49 10.00
CA ARG A 410 -16.22 12.41 9.57
C ARG A 410 -14.99 12.41 10.47
N ASN A 411 -14.62 11.25 11.00
CA ASN A 411 -13.48 11.08 11.92
C ASN A 411 -12.38 10.16 11.34
N VAL A 412 -12.26 10.11 10.01
CA VAL A 412 -11.11 9.47 9.35
C VAL A 412 -9.85 10.31 9.68
N ASN A 413 -8.76 9.64 10.04
CA ASN A 413 -7.53 10.21 10.63
C ASN A 413 -7.66 10.69 12.09
N GLU A 414 -8.82 10.53 12.74
CA GLU A 414 -8.94 10.83 14.17
C GLU A 414 -8.65 9.58 15.03
N PRO A 415 -7.99 9.76 16.19
CA PRO A 415 -7.57 11.03 16.79
C PRO A 415 -6.21 11.50 16.26
N GLY A 416 -6.06 12.81 16.02
CA GLY A 416 -4.76 13.48 15.95
C GLY A 416 -3.80 13.04 14.83
N ALA A 417 -4.25 12.22 13.86
CA ALA A 417 -3.42 11.73 12.76
C ALA A 417 -3.66 12.50 11.45
N TYR A 418 -4.17 13.72 11.54
CA TYR A 418 -4.36 14.63 10.41
C TYR A 418 -3.62 15.94 10.66
N VAL A 419 -2.54 16.16 9.92
CA VAL A 419 -1.72 17.38 10.01
C VAL A 419 -1.89 18.24 8.75
N GLU A 420 -2.03 19.55 8.95
CA GLU A 420 -1.96 20.57 7.91
C GLU A 420 -0.97 21.68 8.30
N PRO A 421 -0.14 22.18 7.36
CA PRO A 421 -0.03 21.79 5.94
C PRO A 421 0.53 20.37 5.73
N PRO A 422 0.46 19.80 4.51
CA PRO A 422 1.04 18.48 4.24
C PRO A 422 2.55 18.49 4.50
N ILE A 423 3.03 17.52 5.27
CA ILE A 423 4.44 17.43 5.69
C ILE A 423 5.29 16.61 4.71
N ARG A 424 4.71 15.61 4.04
CA ARG A 424 5.39 14.78 3.04
C ARG A 424 5.18 15.38 1.64
N LYS A 425 6.18 15.20 0.77
CA LYS A 425 6.16 15.64 -0.63
C LYS A 425 6.46 14.46 -1.53
N HIS A 426 6.01 14.53 -2.79
CA HIS A 426 6.45 13.56 -3.79
C HIS A 426 7.97 13.62 -3.95
N PRO A 427 8.66 12.48 -3.98
CA PRO A 427 10.09 12.45 -4.18
C PRO A 427 10.44 12.87 -5.61
N VAL A 428 11.57 13.58 -5.73
CA VAL A 428 12.17 13.87 -7.03
C VAL A 428 12.77 12.57 -7.58
N LYS A 429 12.51 12.29 -8.85
CA LYS A 429 13.09 11.12 -9.51
C LYS A 429 14.58 11.31 -9.75
N ILE A 430 15.34 10.25 -9.52
CA ILE A 430 16.79 10.24 -9.74
C ILE A 430 17.13 9.26 -10.86
N ASP A 431 18.10 9.64 -11.68
CA ASP A 431 18.74 8.72 -12.60
C ASP A 431 19.73 7.87 -11.82
N VAL A 432 19.50 6.56 -11.81
CA VAL A 432 20.44 5.61 -11.23
C VAL A 432 21.33 5.09 -12.36
N PRO A 433 22.65 5.39 -12.30
CA PRO A 433 23.60 4.87 -13.28
C PRO A 433 23.63 3.34 -13.29
#